data_AF-A0A0C2NEH0-F1
#
_entry.id   AF-A0A0C2NEH0-F1
#
_cell.length_a   1.000
_cell.length_b   1.000
_cell.length_c   1.000
_cell.angle_alpha   90.00
_cell.angle_beta   90.00
_cell.angle_gamma   90.00
#
_symmetry.space_group_name_H-M   'P 1'
#
loop_
_entity.id
_entity.type
_entity.pdbx_description
1 polymer ?
#
loop_
_entity_poly.entity_id
_entity_poly.type
_entity_poly.pdbx_seq_one_letter_code
_entity_poly.pdbx_strand_id
1 'polypeptide(L)'
;MPDKLENHRFWSQQPVSEPADKVKVEVNGPVNPDWDLTQTPKTPTTLPPGFDWCVIDVKDPKAMLELYEFLNDNYVEDSSSGFKLHYPANVLYWALVQPGYIPETIIGVRQGNGPLLATIAATPDTFNIRGKTVNLVIVDFLCVHQSMRSKRMSPVLIKEVTRIVNLRGIPYAFHTGSIDLPTCLSAPM
;
A
#
# COMPACT_ATOMS: atom_id res chain seq x y z
N MET A 1 -5.05 25.23 14.20
CA MET A 1 -4.10 24.64 13.24
C MET A 1 -4.84 24.51 11.93
N PRO A 2 -4.32 24.99 10.78
CA PRO A 2 -4.97 24.76 9.50
C PRO A 2 -5.14 23.26 9.27
N ASP A 3 -6.23 22.84 8.62
CA ASP A 3 -6.63 21.45 8.48
C ASP A 3 -5.50 20.64 7.83
N LYS A 4 -4.94 19.66 8.56
CA LYS A 4 -3.79 18.88 8.06
C LYS A 4 -4.09 18.20 6.70
N LEU A 5 -5.36 17.94 6.39
CA LEU A 5 -5.82 17.38 5.11
C LEU A 5 -5.78 18.35 3.92
N GLU A 6 -5.95 19.67 4.12
CA GLU A 6 -5.90 20.65 3.02
C GLU A 6 -4.54 20.64 2.29
N ASN A 7 -3.48 20.26 3.01
CA ASN A 7 -2.14 20.10 2.45
C ASN A 7 -1.87 18.72 1.81
N HIS A 8 -2.74 17.73 2.00
CA HIS A 8 -2.60 16.37 1.44
C HIS A 8 -3.62 16.09 0.34
N ARG A 9 -3.42 16.66 -0.86
CA ARG A 9 -4.32 16.55 -2.02
C ARG A 9 -4.78 15.12 -2.40
N PHE A 10 -3.96 14.11 -2.13
CA PHE A 10 -4.32 12.72 -2.39
C PHE A 10 -5.16 12.14 -1.24
N TRP A 11 -4.68 12.27 -0.01
CA TRP A 11 -5.32 11.70 1.19
C TRP A 11 -6.65 12.35 1.52
N SER A 12 -6.86 13.62 1.18
CA SER A 12 -8.16 14.30 1.33
C SER A 12 -9.28 13.74 0.45
N GLN A 13 -8.96 12.83 -0.46
CA GLN A 13 -9.93 12.14 -1.32
C GLN A 13 -10.04 10.64 -1.00
N GLN A 14 -9.33 10.16 0.03
CA GLN A 14 -9.36 8.74 0.42
C GLN A 14 -10.36 8.54 1.57
N PRO A 15 -10.96 7.35 1.70
CA PRO A 15 -11.89 7.02 2.78
C PRO A 15 -11.15 6.74 4.11
N VAL A 16 -10.40 7.74 4.58
CA VAL A 16 -9.71 7.75 5.87
C VAL A 16 -10.39 8.78 6.77
N SER A 17 -10.45 8.53 8.07
CA SER A 17 -10.99 9.51 9.02
C SER A 17 -10.18 10.80 8.99
N GLU A 18 -10.83 11.94 9.23
CA GLU A 18 -10.15 13.22 9.36
C GLU A 18 -9.59 13.43 10.78
N PRO A 19 -8.50 14.18 10.98
CA PRO A 19 -7.97 14.44 12.31
C PRO A 19 -8.95 15.19 13.23
N ALA A 20 -9.89 15.94 12.63
CA ALA A 20 -10.96 16.65 13.31
C ALA A 20 -12.15 15.74 13.66
N ASP A 21 -12.25 14.54 13.05
CA ASP A 21 -13.27 13.57 13.38
C ASP A 21 -13.04 13.07 14.81
N LYS A 22 -13.82 13.61 15.74
CA LYS A 22 -13.99 13.00 17.06
C LYS A 22 -14.81 11.73 16.88
N VAL A 23 -14.20 10.68 16.32
CA VAL A 23 -14.83 9.37 16.20
C VAL A 23 -15.07 8.89 17.62
N LYS A 24 -16.35 8.89 18.04
CA LYS A 24 -16.74 8.34 19.33
C LYS A 24 -16.24 6.91 19.39
N VAL A 25 -15.68 6.51 20.54
CA VAL A 25 -15.10 5.17 20.74
C VAL A 25 -16.09 4.04 20.36
N GLU A 26 -17.38 4.32 20.45
CA GLU A 26 -18.49 3.42 20.15
C GLU A 26 -18.75 3.23 18.64
N VAL A 27 -18.28 4.15 17.78
CA VAL A 27 -18.46 4.08 16.32
C VAL A 27 -17.23 3.41 15.71
N ASN A 28 -17.25 2.07 15.67
CA ASN A 28 -16.26 1.24 14.99
C ASN A 28 -16.88 0.64 13.72
N GLY A 29 -16.77 1.36 12.59
CA GLY A 29 -17.41 1.01 11.33
C GLY A 29 -16.73 1.65 10.11
N PRO A 30 -17.22 1.36 8.89
CA PRO A 30 -16.65 1.86 7.65
C PRO A 30 -16.77 3.39 7.55
N VAL A 31 -15.74 4.05 7.01
CA VAL A 31 -15.79 5.49 6.68
C VAL A 31 -16.75 5.75 5.52
N ASN A 32 -16.77 4.84 4.53
CA ASN A 32 -17.74 4.84 3.45
C ASN A 32 -18.71 3.66 3.63
N PRO A 33 -19.87 3.85 4.29
CA PRO A 33 -20.81 2.77 4.57
C PRO A 33 -21.55 2.26 3.33
N ASP A 34 -21.65 3.09 2.28
CA ASP A 34 -22.36 2.77 1.04
C ASP A 34 -21.45 2.14 -0.03
N TRP A 35 -20.21 1.79 0.34
CA TRP A 35 -19.31 1.11 -0.56
C TRP A 35 -19.87 -0.25 -0.98
N ASP A 36 -19.80 -0.53 -2.28
CA ASP A 36 -20.08 -1.85 -2.83
C ASP A 36 -19.07 -2.25 -3.93
N LEU A 37 -19.00 -3.56 -4.19
CA LEU A 37 -18.11 -4.16 -5.17
C LEU A 37 -18.38 -3.70 -6.62
N THR A 38 -19.63 -3.33 -6.94
CA THR A 38 -20.07 -2.95 -8.30
C THR A 38 -19.55 -1.57 -8.69
N GLN A 39 -19.32 -0.69 -7.70
CA GLN A 39 -18.70 0.63 -7.90
C GLN A 39 -17.20 0.55 -8.23
N THR A 40 -16.55 -0.60 -8.01
CA THR A 40 -15.11 -0.76 -8.21
C THR A 40 -14.77 -0.93 -9.71
N PRO A 41 -13.88 -0.08 -10.29
CA PRO A 41 -13.47 -0.18 -11.68
C PRO A 41 -12.88 -1.55 -12.04
N LYS A 42 -13.34 -2.13 -13.16
CA LYS A 42 -12.87 -3.44 -13.63
C LYS A 42 -11.55 -3.37 -14.38
N THR A 43 -11.21 -2.22 -14.94
CA THR A 43 -9.95 -1.97 -15.64
C THR A 43 -8.89 -1.38 -14.71
N PRO A 44 -7.59 -1.70 -14.92
CA PRO A 44 -6.50 -1.08 -14.19
C PRO A 44 -6.48 0.44 -14.27
N THR A 45 -5.93 1.07 -13.24
CA THR A 45 -5.63 2.50 -13.22
C THR A 45 -4.67 2.85 -14.35
N THR A 46 -4.98 3.89 -15.13
CA THR A 46 -4.13 4.29 -16.26
C THR A 46 -2.76 4.77 -15.79
N LEU A 47 -1.71 4.22 -16.40
CA LEU A 47 -0.33 4.69 -16.25
C LEU A 47 0.03 5.69 -17.37
N PRO A 48 1.02 6.58 -17.14
CA PRO A 48 1.55 7.40 -18.22
C PRO A 48 2.10 6.54 -19.37
N PRO A 49 2.12 7.04 -20.62
CA PRO A 49 2.64 6.30 -21.76
C PRO A 49 4.05 5.74 -21.53
N GLY A 50 4.25 4.48 -21.91
CA GLY A 50 5.52 3.77 -21.78
C GLY A 50 5.75 3.11 -20.42
N PHE A 51 4.80 3.20 -19.49
CA PHE A 51 4.81 2.44 -18.25
C PHE A 51 3.75 1.33 -18.26
N ASP A 52 4.11 0.20 -17.67
CA ASP A 52 3.28 -1.00 -17.64
C ASP A 52 3.14 -1.50 -16.21
N TRP A 53 1.93 -1.95 -15.87
CA TRP A 53 1.69 -2.72 -14.66
C TRP A 53 2.30 -4.11 -14.80
N CYS A 54 2.88 -4.61 -13.73
CA CYS A 54 3.26 -6.01 -13.61
C CYS A 54 2.82 -6.58 -12.26
N VAL A 55 2.52 -7.87 -12.25
CA VAL A 55 2.38 -8.64 -11.03
C VAL A 55 3.74 -9.28 -10.74
N ILE A 56 4.22 -9.16 -9.51
CA ILE A 56 5.51 -9.71 -9.10
C ILE A 56 5.26 -11.10 -8.51
N ASP A 57 5.55 -12.15 -9.29
CA ASP A 57 5.44 -13.52 -8.82
C ASP A 57 6.59 -13.85 -7.86
N VAL A 58 6.39 -13.60 -6.57
CA VAL A 58 7.40 -13.87 -5.53
C VAL A 58 7.73 -15.36 -5.34
N LYS A 59 7.01 -16.27 -6.00
CA LYS A 59 7.39 -17.69 -6.07
C LYS A 59 8.38 -17.99 -7.17
N ASP A 60 8.52 -17.12 -8.17
CA ASP A 60 9.64 -17.16 -9.12
C ASP A 60 10.90 -16.61 -8.43
N PRO A 61 11.97 -17.42 -8.28
CA PRO A 61 13.21 -16.97 -7.68
C PRO A 61 13.82 -15.73 -8.36
N LYS A 62 13.60 -15.55 -9.67
CA LYS A 62 14.12 -14.37 -10.40
C LYS A 62 13.38 -13.10 -10.02
N ALA A 63 12.05 -13.14 -9.99
CA ALA A 63 11.24 -12.00 -9.59
C ALA A 63 11.43 -11.66 -8.10
N MET A 64 11.59 -12.68 -7.24
CA MET A 64 11.91 -12.47 -5.82
C MET A 64 13.30 -11.83 -5.64
N LEU A 65 14.31 -12.27 -6.41
CA LEU A 65 15.63 -11.65 -6.38
C LEU A 65 15.57 -10.18 -6.83
N GLU A 66 14.85 -9.89 -7.92
CA GLU A 66 14.71 -8.51 -8.41
C GLU A 66 13.97 -7.62 -7.40
N LEU A 67 12.89 -8.11 -6.78
CA LEU A 67 12.17 -7.36 -5.74
C LEU A 67 13.08 -7.08 -4.53
N TYR A 68 13.87 -8.07 -4.11
CA TYR A 68 14.86 -7.92 -3.06
C TYR A 68 15.89 -6.82 -3.38
N GLU A 69 16.52 -6.89 -4.56
CA GLU A 69 17.52 -5.91 -5.00
C GLU A 69 16.90 -4.51 -5.12
N PHE A 70 15.69 -4.43 -5.68
CA PHE A 70 14.97 -3.18 -5.80
C PHE A 70 14.72 -2.51 -4.44
N LEU A 71 14.23 -3.25 -3.44
CA LEU A 71 14.00 -2.74 -2.09
C LEU A 71 15.32 -2.39 -1.39
N ASN A 72 16.34 -3.24 -1.53
CA ASN A 72 17.67 -2.96 -0.99
C ASN A 72 18.25 -1.63 -1.52
N ASP A 73 17.93 -1.26 -2.76
CA ASP A 73 18.49 -0.06 -3.38
C ASP A 73 17.59 1.18 -3.22
N ASN A 74 16.29 1.01 -2.97
CA ASN A 74 15.33 2.12 -3.03
C ASN A 74 14.44 2.29 -1.80
N TYR A 75 14.47 1.37 -0.83
CA TYR A 75 13.55 1.40 0.31
C TYR A 75 13.99 2.35 1.43
N VAL A 76 13.29 2.27 2.57
CA VAL A 76 13.40 3.20 3.70
C VAL A 76 14.84 3.32 4.19
N GLU A 77 15.30 4.56 4.20
CA GLU A 77 16.56 5.01 4.80
C GLU A 77 16.22 5.94 5.96
N ASP A 78 17.10 5.99 6.95
CA ASP A 78 16.98 6.94 8.05
C ASP A 78 17.26 8.38 7.57
N SER A 79 16.92 9.37 8.39
CA SER A 79 17.07 10.79 8.02
C SER A 79 18.52 11.22 7.76
N SER A 80 19.51 10.46 8.24
CA SER A 80 20.94 10.73 8.00
C SER A 80 21.54 9.90 6.85
N SER A 81 20.76 9.01 6.22
CA SER A 81 21.22 8.05 5.21
C SER A 81 22.38 7.16 5.69
N GLY A 82 22.51 6.95 7.00
CA GLY A 82 23.49 6.06 7.62
C GLY A 82 23.00 4.61 7.75
N PHE A 83 21.68 4.40 7.73
CA PHE A 83 21.03 3.10 7.88
C PHE A 83 19.89 2.92 6.87
N LYS A 84 19.78 1.69 6.38
CA LYS A 84 18.73 1.27 5.46
C LYS A 84 18.11 -0.03 5.93
N LEU A 85 16.80 -0.15 5.78
CA LEU A 85 16.13 -1.42 6.01
C LEU A 85 16.56 -2.44 4.94
N HIS A 86 17.22 -3.49 5.40
CA HIS A 86 17.55 -4.66 4.60
C HIS A 86 16.56 -5.77 4.90
N TYR A 87 15.76 -6.16 3.91
CA TYR A 87 14.88 -7.32 4.02
C TYR A 87 15.44 -8.45 3.15
N PRO A 88 16.09 -9.46 3.75
CA PRO A 88 16.54 -10.63 3.01
C PRO A 88 15.40 -11.30 2.24
N ALA A 89 15.70 -11.89 1.07
CA ALA A 89 14.69 -12.48 0.20
C ALA A 89 13.78 -13.53 0.89
N ASN A 90 14.33 -14.32 1.83
CA ASN A 90 13.55 -15.28 2.61
C ASN A 90 12.58 -14.60 3.59
N VAL A 91 12.96 -13.45 4.16
CA VAL A 91 12.10 -12.65 5.05
C VAL A 91 10.99 -11.98 4.23
N LEU A 92 11.33 -11.43 3.06
CA LEU A 92 10.33 -10.89 2.13
C LEU A 92 9.34 -11.96 1.70
N TYR A 93 9.83 -13.13 1.29
CA TYR A 93 8.98 -14.25 0.90
C TYR A 93 8.04 -14.66 2.03
N TRP A 94 8.59 -14.82 3.25
CA TRP A 94 7.79 -15.11 4.44
C TRP A 94 6.71 -14.04 4.64
N ALA A 95 7.06 -12.75 4.63
CA ALA A 95 6.12 -11.66 4.85
C ALA A 95 5.03 -11.56 3.75
N LEU A 96 5.37 -11.87 2.50
CA LEU A 96 4.48 -11.72 1.34
C LEU A 96 3.60 -12.95 1.08
N VAL A 97 4.07 -14.15 1.45
CA VAL A 97 3.37 -15.42 1.20
C VAL A 97 2.73 -15.92 2.50
N GLN A 98 1.74 -15.16 2.97
CA GLN A 98 0.93 -15.48 4.14
C GLN A 98 -0.26 -16.41 3.79
N PRO A 99 -0.89 -17.07 4.78
CA PRO A 99 -2.15 -17.78 4.55
C PRO A 99 -3.18 -16.90 3.83
N GLY A 100 -3.78 -17.41 2.76
CA GLY A 100 -4.68 -16.63 1.90
C GLY A 100 -3.98 -15.83 0.80
N TYR A 101 -2.66 -15.97 0.63
CA TYR A 101 -1.83 -15.35 -0.41
C TYR A 101 -2.58 -15.03 -1.72
N ILE A 102 -2.55 -13.75 -2.10
CA ILE A 102 -3.20 -13.21 -3.28
C ILE A 102 -2.09 -12.70 -4.22
N PRO A 103 -1.67 -13.46 -5.24
CA PRO A 103 -0.55 -13.07 -6.09
C PRO A 103 -0.75 -11.68 -6.74
N GLU A 104 -1.99 -11.36 -7.11
CA GLU A 104 -2.30 -10.15 -7.87
C GLU A 104 -2.20 -8.86 -7.04
N THR A 105 -2.05 -8.95 -5.71
CA THR A 105 -1.88 -7.77 -4.83
C THR A 105 -0.43 -7.40 -4.59
N ILE A 106 0.53 -8.15 -5.15
CA ILE A 106 1.95 -7.77 -5.18
C ILE A 106 2.24 -7.22 -6.57
N ILE A 107 2.16 -5.90 -6.70
CA ILE A 107 2.22 -5.22 -7.99
C ILE A 107 3.46 -4.34 -8.11
N GLY A 108 3.84 -4.09 -9.35
CA GLY A 108 4.91 -3.17 -9.69
C GLY A 108 4.67 -2.42 -10.99
N VAL A 109 5.53 -1.45 -11.25
CA VAL A 109 5.55 -0.64 -12.47
C VAL A 109 6.89 -0.80 -13.16
N ARG A 110 6.86 -0.98 -14.48
CA ARG A 110 8.05 -1.10 -15.36
C ARG A 110 7.87 -0.22 -16.59
N GLN A 111 8.91 -0.14 -17.41
CA GLN A 111 8.81 0.35 -18.79
C GLN A 111 9.09 -0.82 -19.74
N GLY A 112 8.06 -1.39 -20.37
CA GLY A 112 8.17 -2.63 -21.13
C GLY A 112 8.79 -3.75 -20.30
N ASN A 113 9.79 -4.44 -20.85
CA ASN A 113 10.55 -5.50 -20.16
C ASN A 113 11.72 -4.96 -19.32
N GLY A 114 11.70 -3.67 -18.96
CA GLY A 114 12.72 -3.03 -18.16
C GLY A 114 12.70 -3.40 -16.67
N PRO A 115 13.64 -2.86 -15.89
CA PRO A 115 13.74 -3.10 -14.45
C PRO A 115 12.51 -2.57 -13.70
N LEU A 116 12.30 -3.10 -12.50
CA LEU A 116 11.27 -2.63 -11.58
C LEU A 116 11.52 -1.15 -11.19
N LEU A 117 10.49 -0.31 -11.33
CA LEU A 117 10.57 1.12 -11.02
C LEU A 117 9.74 1.51 -9.80
N ALA A 118 8.74 0.71 -9.44
CA ALA A 118 7.99 0.90 -8.23
C ALA A 118 7.26 -0.39 -7.85
N THR A 119 6.94 -0.55 -6.56
CA THR A 119 6.16 -1.68 -6.05
C THR A 119 5.31 -1.28 -4.85
N ILE A 120 4.25 -2.05 -4.63
CA ILE A 120 3.42 -2.04 -3.43
C ILE A 120 2.86 -3.45 -3.26
N ALA A 121 2.74 -3.92 -2.02
CA ALA A 121 2.17 -5.22 -1.72
C ALA A 121 0.99 -5.08 -0.77
N ALA A 122 -0.01 -5.94 -0.92
CA ALA A 122 -1.05 -6.16 0.07
C ALA A 122 -1.16 -7.65 0.41
N THR A 123 -1.22 -8.00 1.69
CA THR A 123 -1.39 -9.38 2.16
C THR A 123 -2.66 -9.48 2.99
N PRO A 124 -3.47 -10.53 2.86
CA PRO A 124 -4.72 -10.64 3.62
C PRO A 124 -4.45 -10.94 5.10
N ASP A 125 -5.28 -10.39 5.97
CA ASP A 125 -5.26 -10.68 7.41
C ASP A 125 -6.66 -10.48 8.03
N THR A 126 -6.81 -10.90 9.28
CA THR A 126 -8.03 -10.79 10.08
C THR A 126 -7.73 -10.14 11.43
N PHE A 127 -8.27 -8.95 11.66
CA PHE A 127 -8.01 -8.17 12.87
C PHE A 127 -9.20 -8.22 13.83
N ASN A 128 -8.92 -8.18 15.13
CA ASN A 128 -9.93 -7.85 16.13
C ASN A 128 -9.85 -6.35 16.46
N ILE A 129 -10.81 -5.59 15.98
CA ILE A 129 -10.91 -4.16 16.23
C ILE A 129 -12.07 -3.96 17.22
N ARG A 130 -11.75 -3.66 18.48
CA ARG A 130 -12.73 -3.44 19.56
C ARG A 130 -13.82 -4.52 19.62
N GLY A 131 -13.44 -5.79 19.59
CA GLY A 131 -14.34 -6.93 19.66
C GLY A 131 -15.02 -7.32 18.35
N LYS A 132 -14.82 -6.57 17.26
CA LYS A 132 -15.29 -6.93 15.92
C LYS A 132 -14.17 -7.59 15.13
N THR A 133 -14.46 -8.76 14.55
CA THR A 133 -13.56 -9.43 13.61
C THR A 133 -13.70 -8.79 12.24
N VAL A 134 -12.59 -8.32 11.67
CA VAL A 134 -12.56 -7.58 10.40
C VAL A 134 -11.53 -8.23 9.48
N ASN A 135 -11.97 -8.68 8.31
CA ASN A 135 -11.08 -9.12 7.24
C ASN A 135 -10.57 -7.91 6.48
N LEU A 136 -9.26 -7.80 6.31
CA LEU A 136 -8.59 -6.66 5.69
C LEU A 136 -7.34 -7.12 4.94
N VAL A 137 -6.64 -6.18 4.31
CA VAL A 137 -5.27 -6.39 3.84
C VAL A 137 -4.27 -5.55 4.62
N ILE A 138 -3.09 -6.10 4.92
CA ILE A 138 -1.93 -5.33 5.37
C ILE A 138 -1.19 -4.85 4.13
N VAL A 139 -1.09 -3.53 3.97
CA VAL A 139 -0.36 -2.90 2.88
C VAL A 139 1.06 -2.57 3.35
N ASP A 140 2.05 -3.07 2.62
CA ASP A 140 3.47 -2.86 2.91
C ASP A 140 4.30 -2.78 1.62
N PHE A 141 5.62 -2.58 1.77
CA PHE A 141 6.61 -2.55 0.69
C PHE A 141 6.30 -1.53 -0.42
N LEU A 142 5.56 -0.47 -0.11
CA LEU A 142 5.40 0.68 -1.00
C LEU A 142 6.76 1.34 -1.23
N CYS A 143 7.30 1.19 -2.43
CA CYS A 143 8.62 1.70 -2.80
C CYS A 143 8.59 2.26 -4.22
N VAL A 144 9.23 3.41 -4.40
CA VAL A 144 9.39 4.05 -5.71
C VAL A 144 10.87 4.28 -5.92
N HIS A 145 11.35 3.87 -7.10
CA HIS A 145 12.74 4.07 -7.52
C HIS A 145 13.15 5.52 -7.32
N GLN A 146 14.38 5.76 -6.86
CA GLN A 146 14.84 7.10 -6.49
C GLN A 146 14.61 8.15 -7.61
N SER A 147 14.86 7.79 -8.87
CA SER A 147 14.66 8.65 -10.06
C SER A 147 13.20 9.00 -10.37
N MET A 148 12.23 8.30 -9.76
CA MET A 148 10.79 8.47 -9.96
C MET A 148 10.08 9.10 -8.75
N ARG A 149 10.83 9.41 -7.68
CA ARG A 149 10.28 10.11 -6.51
C ARG A 149 9.79 11.52 -6.86
N SER A 150 8.83 12.02 -6.09
CA SER A 150 8.16 13.31 -6.31
C SER A 150 7.35 13.43 -7.62
N LYS A 151 7.20 12.34 -8.40
CA LYS A 151 6.37 12.30 -9.63
C LYS A 151 4.99 11.68 -9.42
N ARG A 152 4.51 11.63 -8.17
CA ARG A 152 3.17 11.13 -7.78
C ARG A 152 2.91 9.66 -8.15
N MET A 153 3.95 8.83 -8.19
CA MET A 153 3.81 7.37 -8.43
C MET A 153 3.09 6.66 -7.27
N SER A 154 3.39 7.01 -6.02
CA SER A 154 2.77 6.35 -4.85
C SER A 154 1.23 6.43 -4.82
N PRO A 155 0.59 7.59 -5.07
CA PRO A 155 -0.86 7.66 -5.25
C PRO A 155 -1.42 6.70 -6.31
N VAL A 156 -0.71 6.47 -7.41
CA VAL A 156 -1.15 5.58 -8.49
C VAL A 156 -1.08 4.12 -8.06
N LEU A 157 0.01 3.73 -7.38
CA LEU A 157 0.17 2.41 -6.75
C LEU A 157 -0.93 2.13 -5.73
N ILE A 158 -1.19 3.09 -4.83
CA ILE A 158 -2.22 2.95 -3.79
C ILE A 158 -3.60 2.77 -4.41
N LYS A 159 -3.95 3.57 -5.44
CA LYS A 159 -5.22 3.41 -6.15
C LYS A 159 -5.35 2.03 -6.81
N GLU A 160 -4.28 1.54 -7.43
CA GLU A 160 -4.35 0.26 -8.12
C GLU A 160 -4.44 -0.92 -7.15
N VAL A 161 -3.63 -0.94 -6.09
CA VAL A 161 -3.74 -2.02 -5.09
C VAL A 161 -5.12 -1.98 -4.41
N THR A 162 -5.65 -0.78 -4.14
CA THR A 162 -7.01 -0.58 -3.59
C THR A 162 -8.06 -1.16 -4.54
N ARG A 163 -7.95 -0.90 -5.85
CA ARG A 163 -8.87 -1.46 -6.85
C ARG A 163 -8.82 -2.99 -6.85
N ILE A 164 -7.63 -3.58 -6.82
CA ILE A 164 -7.45 -5.04 -6.84
C ILE A 164 -8.06 -5.69 -5.59
N VAL A 165 -7.81 -5.15 -4.39
CA VAL A 165 -8.36 -5.70 -3.13
C VAL A 165 -9.87 -5.49 -3.04
N ASN A 166 -10.37 -4.34 -3.51
CA ASN A 166 -11.81 -4.09 -3.60
C ASN A 166 -12.49 -5.09 -4.52
N LEU A 167 -11.89 -5.45 -5.67
CA LEU A 167 -12.43 -6.49 -6.56
C LEU A 167 -12.50 -7.88 -5.94
N ARG A 168 -11.73 -8.12 -4.87
CA ARG A 168 -11.80 -9.34 -4.05
C ARG A 168 -12.84 -9.25 -2.93
N GLY A 169 -13.57 -8.14 -2.83
CA GLY A 169 -14.55 -7.91 -1.77
C GLY A 169 -13.94 -7.51 -0.42
N ILE A 170 -12.69 -7.02 -0.41
CA ILE A 170 -11.98 -6.61 0.81
C ILE A 170 -11.80 -5.08 0.79
N PRO A 171 -12.69 -4.31 1.46
CA PRO A 171 -12.68 -2.85 1.40
C PRO A 171 -11.81 -2.18 2.47
N TYR A 172 -11.12 -2.96 3.30
CA TYR A 172 -10.33 -2.45 4.43
C TYR A 172 -8.87 -2.77 4.25
N ALA A 173 -8.03 -1.82 4.65
CA ALA A 173 -6.59 -1.97 4.68
C ALA A 173 -6.02 -1.46 6.01
N PHE A 174 -4.95 -2.11 6.46
CA PHE A 174 -4.09 -1.66 7.54
C PHE A 174 -2.72 -1.31 6.94
N HIS A 175 -2.11 -0.22 7.38
CA HIS A 175 -0.74 0.12 7.02
C HIS A 175 -0.07 0.87 8.17
N THR A 176 1.25 0.85 8.17
CA THR A 176 2.09 1.66 9.05
C THR A 176 3.01 2.55 8.21
N GLY A 177 3.41 3.70 8.75
CA GLY A 177 4.35 4.59 8.08
C GLY A 177 5.10 5.43 9.09
N SER A 178 6.29 5.91 8.70
CA SER A 178 7.14 6.79 9.52
C SER A 178 6.82 8.27 9.34
N ILE A 179 5.85 8.60 8.47
CA ILE A 179 5.40 9.97 8.24
C ILE A 179 3.98 10.16 8.77
N ASP A 180 3.71 11.33 9.33
CA ASP A 180 2.37 11.70 9.77
C ASP A 180 1.42 11.79 8.56
N LEU A 181 0.50 10.84 8.47
CA LEU A 181 -0.60 10.83 7.49
C LEU A 181 -1.96 10.97 8.20
N PRO A 182 -2.95 11.61 7.55
CA PRO A 182 -4.33 11.63 8.04
C PRO A 182 -4.98 10.23 7.95
N THR A 183 -5.61 9.68 8.99
CA THR A 183 -5.44 9.98 10.42
C THR A 183 -4.77 8.81 11.10
N CYS A 184 -3.64 9.09 11.75
CA CYS A 184 -2.90 8.11 12.54
C CYS A 184 -3.73 7.65 13.75
N LEU A 185 -3.98 6.34 13.85
CA LEU A 185 -4.75 5.75 14.96
C LEU A 185 -3.93 5.58 16.25
N SER A 186 -2.61 5.42 16.12
CA SER A 186 -1.68 5.24 17.23
C SER A 186 -0.26 5.57 16.79
N ALA A 187 0.47 6.32 17.60
CA ALA A 187 1.89 6.63 17.43
C ALA A 187 2.63 6.41 18.76
N PRO A 188 3.95 6.13 18.75
CA PRO A 188 4.74 6.16 19.98
C PRO A 188 4.60 7.54 20.64
N MET A 189 4.46 7.56 21.97
CA MET A 189 4.51 8.80 22.75
C MET A 189 5.90 9.43 22.72
#